data_AF-A0A920L759-F1
#
_entry.id   AF-A0A920L759-F1
#
_cell.length_a   1.000
_cell.length_b   1.000
_cell.length_c   1.000
_cell.angle_alpha   90.00
_cell.angle_beta   90.00
_cell.angle_gamma   90.00
#
_symmetry.space_group_name_H-M   'P 1'
#
loop_
_entity.id
_entity.type
_entity.pdbx_description
1 polymer ?
#
loop_
_entity_poly.entity_id
_entity_poly.type
_entity_poly.pdbx_seq_one_letter_code
_entity_poly.pdbx_strand_id
1 'polypeptide(L)' 'MRMDQTQKLTAEDWISNSDYNELKSVIKNYGDEKYASKIARKIIEKIQQKNTFNF' A
#
# COMPACT_ATOMS: atom_id res chain seq x y z
N MET A 1 0.79 9.57 7.81
CA MET A 1 -0.05 10.68 7.35
C MET A 1 -1.41 10.60 8.04
N ARG A 2 -1.54 11.15 9.26
CA ARG A 2 -2.84 11.26 9.93
C ARG A 2 -2.97 12.65 10.52
N MET A 3 -4.06 13.33 10.17
CA MET A 3 -4.46 14.61 10.75
C MET A 3 -5.33 14.39 12.00
N ASP A 4 -5.97 13.22 12.12
CA ASP A 4 -6.70 12.75 13.32
C ASP A 4 -6.08 11.42 13.80
N GLN A 5 -5.66 11.37 15.06
CA GLN A 5 -4.95 10.25 15.67
C GLN A 5 -5.89 9.17 16.21
N THR A 6 -7.21 9.39 16.20
CA THR A 6 -8.22 8.44 16.72
C THR A 6 -8.49 7.27 15.77
N GLN A 7 -8.16 7.42 14.49
CA GLN A 7 -8.35 6.37 13.49
C GLN A 7 -7.31 5.26 13.69
N LYS A 8 -7.78 4.01 13.86
CA LYS A 8 -6.91 2.83 14.03
C LYS A 8 -6.24 2.38 12.74
N LEU A 9 -6.84 2.63 11.57
CA LEU A 9 -6.35 2.14 10.29
C LEU A 9 -5.08 2.87 9.84
N THR A 10 -3.91 2.24 10.01
CA THR A 10 -2.66 2.82 9.51
C THR A 10 -2.55 2.62 8.00
N ALA A 11 -1.77 3.46 7.32
CA ALA A 11 -1.45 3.22 5.92
C ALA A 11 -0.74 1.86 5.72
N GLU A 12 0.03 1.41 6.72
CA GLU A 12 0.69 0.10 6.70
C GLU A 12 -0.32 -1.05 6.79
N ASP A 13 -1.32 -0.96 7.67
CA ASP A 13 -2.38 -1.95 7.79
C ASP A 13 -3.20 -2.02 6.51
N TRP A 14 -3.59 -0.86 5.96
CA TRP A 14 -4.32 -0.81 4.70
C TRP A 14 -3.49 -1.43 3.57
N ILE A 15 -2.24 -1.01 3.40
CA ILE A 15 -1.35 -1.54 2.37
C ILE A 15 -1.15 -3.06 2.51
N SER A 16 -1.03 -3.57 3.74
CA SER A 16 -0.83 -5.01 4.00
C SER A 16 -2.06 -5.87 3.73
N ASN A 17 -3.26 -5.29 3.81
CA ASN A 17 -4.53 -5.98 3.52
C ASN A 17 -5.05 -5.73 2.10
N SER A 18 -4.50 -4.75 1.38
CA SER A 18 -4.94 -4.38 0.03
C SER A 18 -4.30 -5.24 -1.06
N ASP A 19 -5.09 -5.55 -2.07
CA ASP A 19 -4.67 -6.31 -3.24
C ASP A 19 -3.94 -5.44 -4.28
N TYR A 20 -3.22 -6.09 -5.19
CA TYR A 20 -2.50 -5.43 -6.29
C TYR A 20 -3.38 -4.49 -7.13
N ASN A 21 -4.60 -4.92 -7.45
CA ASN A 21 -5.50 -4.11 -8.26
C ASN A 21 -6.00 -2.87 -7.51
N GLU A 22 -6.23 -2.99 -6.20
CA GLU A 22 -6.64 -1.88 -5.35
C GLU A 22 -5.50 -0.85 -5.23
N LEU A 23 -4.29 -1.30 -4.87
CA LEU A 23 -3.10 -0.45 -4.79
C LEU A 23 -2.82 0.26 -6.11
N LYS A 24 -2.89 -0.47 -7.23
CA LYS A 24 -2.70 0.11 -8.57
C LYS A 24 -3.78 1.15 -8.87
N SER A 25 -5.05 0.88 -8.57
CA SER A 25 -6.14 1.82 -8.83
C SER A 25 -6.00 3.07 -7.98
N VAL A 26 -5.62 2.94 -6.71
CA VAL A 26 -5.42 4.09 -5.82
C VAL A 26 -4.25 4.94 -6.29
N ILE A 27 -3.10 4.32 -6.57
CA ILE A 27 -1.91 5.04 -7.04
C ILE A 27 -2.18 5.70 -8.40
N LYS A 28 -2.94 5.04 -9.29
CA LYS A 28 -3.30 5.60 -10.59
C LYS A 28 -4.29 6.75 -10.46
N ASN A 29 -5.37 6.57 -9.70
CA ASN A 29 -6.48 7.53 -9.65
C ASN A 29 -6.17 8.73 -8.75
N TYR A 30 -5.46 8.52 -7.64
CA TYR A 30 -5.11 9.58 -6.70
C TYR A 30 -3.71 10.15 -6.91
N GLY A 31 -2.81 9.42 -7.58
CA GLY A 31 -1.44 9.86 -7.87
C GLY A 31 -1.20 10.37 -9.29
N ASP A 32 -2.15 10.19 -10.21
CA ASP A 32 -2.03 10.51 -11.65
C ASP A 32 -0.73 9.95 -12.29
N GLU A 33 -0.27 8.81 -11.77
CA GLU A 33 1.04 8.23 -12.06
C GLU A 33 0.95 7.15 -13.15
N LYS A 34 1.65 7.36 -14.26
CA LYS A 34 1.69 6.40 -15.40
C LYS A 34 2.36 5.07 -15.01
N TYR A 35 3.17 5.07 -13.95
CA TYR A 35 3.89 3.90 -13.45
C TYR A 35 3.20 3.21 -12.27
N ALA A 36 1.93 3.50 -11.99
CA ALA A 36 1.17 2.91 -10.89
C ALA A 36 1.29 1.38 -10.80
N SER A 37 1.28 0.68 -11.94
CA SER A 37 1.45 -0.77 -12.01
C SER A 37 2.78 -1.27 -11.46
N LYS A 38 3.89 -0.54 -11.70
CA LYS A 38 5.23 -0.90 -11.21
C LYS A 38 5.35 -0.61 -9.71
N ILE A 39 4.80 0.52 -9.27
CA ILE A 39 4.82 0.94 -7.87
C ILE A 39 4.02 -0.03 -7.01
N ALA A 40 2.79 -0.37 -7.42
CA ALA A 40 1.96 -1.36 -6.73
C ALA A 40 2.68 -2.72 -6.58
N ARG A 41 3.40 -3.15 -7.61
CA ARG A 41 4.16 -4.41 -7.57
C ARG A 41 5.30 -4.35 -6.54
N LYS A 42 6.05 -3.25 -6.53
CA LYS A 42 7.16 -3.03 -5.59
C LYS A 42 6.68 -2.95 -4.15
N ILE A 43 5.52 -2.35 -3.91
CA ILE A 43 4.90 -2.28 -2.59
C ILE A 43 4.59 -3.69 -2.09
N ILE A 44 3.93 -4.54 -2.90
CA ILE A 44 3.61 -5.92 -2.52
C ILE A 44 4.85 -6.76 -2.28
N GLU A 45 5.86 -6.67 -3.16
CA GLU A 45 7.15 -7.34 -2.97
C GLU A 45 7.75 -6.98 -1.60
N LYS A 46 7.65 -5.71 -1.19
CA LYS A 46 8.18 -5.24 0.09
C LYS A 46 7.35 -5.67 1.30
N ILE A 47 6.03 -5.74 1.18
CA ILE A 47 5.15 -6.28 2.23
C ILE A 47 5.44 -7.76 2.45
N GLN A 48 5.54 -8.55 1.38
CA GLN A 48 5.86 -9.98 1.47
C GLN A 48 7.19 -10.22 2.18
N GLN A 49 8.21 -9.40 1.89
CA GLN A 49 9.48 -9.44 2.62
C GLN A 49 9.34 -9.07 4.09
N LYS A 50 8.53 -8.05 4.42
CA LYS A 50 8.32 -7.60 5.79
C LYS A 50 7.55 -8.62 6.64
N ASN A 51 6.55 -9.29 6.05
CA ASN A 51 5.80 -10.35 6.72
C ASN A 51 6.68 -11.57 7.02
N THR A 52 7.71 -11.80 6.20
CA THR A 52 8.70 -12.88 6.42
C THR A 52 9.68 -12.55 7.55
N PHE A 53 9.77 -11.30 8.00
CA PHE A 53 10.72 -10.85 9.04
C PHE A 53 10.10 -10.73 10.44
N ASN A 54 8.80 -11.02 10.60
CA ASN A 54 8.09 -10.98 11.88
C ASN A 54 7.90 -12.38 12.50
N PHE A 55 8.94 -13.23 12.44
CA PHE A 55 8.98 -14.53 13.15
C PHE A 55 9.84 -14.45 14.40
#